data_AF-T0Z910-F1
#
_entry.id   AF-T0Z910-F1
#
_cell.length_a   1.000
_cell.length_b   1.000
_cell.length_c   1.000
_cell.angle_alpha   90.00
_cell.angle_beta   90.00
_cell.angle_gamma   90.00
#
_symmetry.space_group_name_H-M   'P 1'
#
loop_
_entity.id
_entity.type
_entity.pdbx_description
1 polymer ?
#
loop_
_entity_poly.entity_id
_entity_poly.type
_entity_poly.pdbx_seq_one_letter_code
_entity_poly.pdbx_strand_id
1 'polypeptide(L)'
;TVWQCKTLIQDHLIDFIRMSPTHGGGVTNLRKVLWLAEMHQVKSGLHGPSDVSPVGVAASLHLDLAISNFGIQEYQQRPALVDDLFPHAYY
;
A
#
# COMPACT_ATOMS: atom_id res chain seq x y z
N THR A 1 11.99 -2.94 -1.19
CA THR A 1 12.35 -3.38 0.18
C THR A 1 12.56 -2.16 1.07
N VAL A 2 12.55 -2.31 2.40
CA VAL A 2 12.79 -1.19 3.36
C VAL A 2 14.07 -0.41 3.08
N TRP A 3 15.12 -1.07 2.56
CA TRP A 3 16.41 -0.46 2.29
C TRP A 3 16.36 0.63 1.20
N GLN A 4 15.37 0.58 0.32
CA GLN A 4 15.20 1.58 -0.73
C GLN A 4 14.59 2.89 -0.22
N CYS A 5 13.89 2.86 0.93
CA CYS A 5 13.17 4.00 1.46
C CYS A 5 13.60 4.42 2.87
N LYS A 6 14.46 3.64 3.55
CA LYS A 6 14.89 3.92 4.94
C LYS A 6 15.42 5.35 5.10
N THR A 7 16.39 5.76 4.29
CA THR A 7 16.96 7.12 4.36
C THR A 7 15.93 8.18 4.04
N LEU A 8 15.09 7.96 3.01
CA LEU A 8 14.04 8.91 2.64
C LEU A 8 13.07 9.18 3.80
N ILE A 9 12.73 8.15 4.56
CA ILE A 9 11.86 8.25 5.73
C ILE A 9 12.58 8.90 6.90
N GLN A 10 13.77 8.40 7.27
CA GLN A 10 14.46 8.83 8.48
C GLN A 10 14.94 10.29 8.41
N ASP A 11 15.31 10.74 7.21
CA ASP A 11 15.81 12.09 6.97
C ASP A 11 14.68 13.05 6.53
N HIS A 12 13.41 12.63 6.65
CA HIS A 12 12.22 13.43 6.34
C HIS A 12 12.21 14.01 4.92
N LEU A 13 12.61 13.20 3.93
CA LEU A 13 12.69 13.61 2.52
C LEU A 13 11.40 13.33 1.73
N ILE A 14 10.42 12.68 2.36
CA ILE A 14 9.10 12.36 1.78
C ILE A 14 8.01 12.50 2.84
N ASP A 15 6.80 12.86 2.41
CA ASP A 15 5.61 12.89 3.28
C ASP A 15 4.75 11.63 3.15
N PHE A 16 4.87 10.92 2.03
CA PHE A 16 4.09 9.70 1.73
C PHE A 16 4.99 8.59 1.19
N ILE A 17 4.83 7.38 1.73
CA ILE A 17 5.45 6.17 1.18
C ILE A 17 4.44 5.40 0.31
N ARG A 18 4.79 5.17 -0.96
CA ARG A 18 3.90 4.59 -1.98
C ARG A 18 4.12 3.11 -2.28
N MET A 19 4.69 2.36 -1.35
CA MET A 19 4.94 0.93 -1.56
C MET A 19 3.62 0.15 -1.67
N SER A 20 3.60 -1.00 -2.34
CA SER A 20 2.44 -1.91 -2.40
C SER A 20 2.79 -3.26 -1.77
N PRO A 21 1.82 -4.04 -1.26
CA PRO A 21 2.10 -5.37 -0.73
C PRO A 21 2.63 -6.31 -1.83
N THR A 22 2.18 -6.16 -3.07
CA THR A 22 2.63 -6.96 -4.24
C THR A 22 4.12 -6.79 -4.50
N HIS A 23 4.64 -5.57 -4.51
CA HIS A 23 6.03 -5.27 -4.85
C HIS A 23 6.94 -5.04 -3.63
N GLY A 24 6.33 -4.84 -2.46
CA GLY A 24 6.99 -4.52 -1.20
C GLY A 24 7.37 -5.74 -0.36
N GLY A 25 7.15 -6.96 -0.85
CA GLY A 25 7.45 -8.19 -0.10
C GLY A 25 6.31 -8.63 0.84
N GLY A 26 5.06 -8.39 0.44
CA GLY A 26 3.85 -8.81 1.14
C GLY A 26 3.53 -7.98 2.38
N VAL A 27 2.45 -8.39 3.06
CA VAL A 27 1.91 -7.72 4.26
C VAL A 27 2.96 -7.61 5.37
N THR A 28 3.73 -8.67 5.60
CA THR A 28 4.72 -8.73 6.68
C THR A 28 5.84 -7.70 6.51
N ASN A 29 6.37 -7.52 5.29
CA ASN A 29 7.44 -6.55 5.05
C ASN A 29 6.87 -5.14 5.02
N LEU A 30 5.76 -4.92 4.30
CA LEU A 30 5.13 -3.61 4.18
C LEU A 30 4.73 -3.03 5.54
N ARG A 31 4.17 -3.84 6.44
CA ARG A 31 3.82 -3.38 7.81
C ARG A 31 5.04 -2.85 8.58
N LYS A 32 6.22 -3.47 8.43
CA LYS A 32 7.45 -2.99 9.06
C LYS A 32 7.90 -1.64 8.48
N VAL A 33 7.73 -1.44 7.17
CA VAL A 33 8.02 -0.16 6.52
C VAL A 33 7.05 0.93 7.00
N LEU A 34 5.76 0.61 7.09
CA LEU A 34 4.73 1.56 7.54
C LEU A 34 4.92 1.96 9.01
N TRP A 35 5.37 1.06 9.88
CA TRP A 35 5.75 1.41 11.25
C TRP A 35 6.99 2.28 11.33
N LEU A 36 8.00 2.05 10.48
CA LEU A 36 9.12 2.99 10.38
C LEU A 36 8.63 4.37 9.94
N ALA A 37 7.76 4.43 8.92
CA ALA A 37 7.17 5.68 8.43
C ALA A 37 6.35 6.42 9.50
N GLU A 38 5.58 5.69 10.31
CA GLU A 38 4.77 6.22 11.41
C GLU A 38 5.61 7.03 12.40
N MET A 39 6.77 6.50 12.81
CA MET A 39 7.69 7.16 13.75
C MET A 39 8.27 8.49 13.21
N HIS A 40 8.22 8.70 11.90
CA HIS A 40 8.76 9.86 11.20
C HIS A 40 7.67 10.74 10.57
N GLN A 41 6.40 10.57 11.00
CA GLN A 41 5.24 11.32 10.50
C GLN A 41 5.00 11.18 8.98
N VAL A 42 5.58 10.15 8.36
CA VAL A 42 5.36 9.81 6.95
C VAL A 42 4.11 8.96 6.86
N LYS A 43 3.18 9.35 5.98
CA LYS A 43 1.89 8.67 5.81
C LYS A 43 1.95 7.56 4.76
N SER A 44 1.01 6.61 4.82
CA SER A 44 0.81 5.65 3.74
C SER A 44 0.21 6.32 2.50
N GLY A 45 0.67 5.93 1.32
CA GLY A 45 0.15 6.34 0.02
C GLY A 45 0.13 5.16 -0.94
N LEU A 46 -0.41 4.01 -0.51
CA LEU A 46 -0.14 2.72 -1.14
C LEU A 46 -0.53 2.69 -2.62
N HIS A 47 0.39 2.22 -3.46
CA HIS A 47 0.23 2.06 -4.92
C HIS A 47 -0.85 1.03 -5.24
N GLY A 48 -1.83 1.43 -6.05
CA GLY A 48 -3.00 0.61 -6.42
C GLY A 48 -3.51 0.77 -7.86
N PRO A 49 -2.65 0.91 -8.89
CA PRO A 49 -3.06 0.89 -10.29
C PRO A 49 -3.39 -0.52 -10.80
N SER A 50 -3.68 -0.62 -12.10
CA SER A 50 -4.08 -1.87 -12.78
C SER A 50 -3.05 -3.01 -12.75
N ASP A 51 -1.76 -2.75 -12.49
CA ASP A 51 -0.75 -3.81 -12.26
C ASP A 51 -0.83 -4.46 -10.87
N VAL A 52 -1.71 -3.96 -9.98
CA VAL A 52 -2.04 -4.58 -8.70
C VAL A 52 -3.39 -5.28 -8.82
N SER A 53 -3.40 -6.61 -8.67
CA SER A 53 -4.65 -7.38 -8.74
C SER A 53 -5.61 -7.02 -7.59
N PRO A 54 -6.91 -7.34 -7.71
CA PRO A 54 -7.88 -7.13 -6.63
C PRO A 54 -7.47 -7.76 -5.29
N VAL A 55 -6.72 -8.87 -5.31
CA VAL A 55 -6.15 -9.49 -4.10
C VAL A 55 -5.11 -8.56 -3.44
N GLY A 56 -4.23 -7.95 -4.24
CA GLY A 56 -3.25 -6.99 -3.74
C GLY A 56 -3.91 -5.73 -3.18
N VAL A 57 -4.93 -5.21 -3.86
CA VAL A 57 -5.72 -4.05 -3.37
C VAL A 57 -6.44 -4.41 -2.07
N ALA A 58 -7.06 -5.59 -1.97
CA ALA A 58 -7.69 -6.04 -0.73
C ALA A 58 -6.69 -6.12 0.43
N ALA A 59 -5.47 -6.61 0.18
CA ALA A 59 -4.40 -6.64 1.18
C ALA A 59 -3.96 -5.22 1.60
N SER A 60 -3.88 -4.28 0.67
CA SER A 60 -3.60 -2.87 0.97
C SER A 60 -4.70 -2.25 1.83
N LEU A 61 -5.98 -2.46 1.50
CA LEU A 61 -7.11 -1.91 2.26
C LEU A 61 -7.14 -2.43 3.71
N HIS A 62 -6.83 -3.72 3.93
CA HIS A 62 -6.72 -4.25 5.29
C HIS A 62 -5.57 -3.62 6.07
N LEU A 63 -4.45 -3.32 5.40
CA LEU A 63 -3.34 -2.61 6.03
C LEU A 63 -3.70 -1.16 6.33
N ASP A 64 -4.32 -0.45 5.38
CA ASP A 64 -4.73 0.94 5.54
C ASP A 64 -5.68 1.12 6.73
N LEU A 65 -6.62 0.20 6.92
CA LEU A 65 -7.52 0.21 8.08
C LEU A 65 -6.81 -0.14 9.41
N ALA A 66 -5.67 -0.82 9.35
CA ALA A 66 -4.96 -1.32 10.53
C ALA A 66 -3.83 -0.39 11.04
N ILE A 67 -3.37 0.56 10.22
CA ILE A 67 -2.28 1.47 10.57
C ILE A 67 -2.82 2.82 11.04
N SER A 68 -2.06 3.50 11.90
CA SER A 68 -2.41 4.83 12.42
C SER A 68 -2.01 5.97 11.47
N ASN A 69 -0.94 5.77 10.68
CA ASN A 69 -0.39 6.75 9.73
C ASN A 69 -0.99 6.60 8.33
N PHE A 70 -2.25 6.20 8.23
CA PHE A 70 -2.95 6.17 6.95
C PHE A 70 -2.97 7.57 6.31
N GLY A 71 -2.63 7.64 5.03
CA GLY A 71 -2.71 8.86 4.24
C GLY A 71 -3.79 8.77 3.16
N ILE A 72 -3.54 7.96 2.14
CA ILE A 72 -4.45 7.73 1.03
C ILE A 72 -4.20 6.36 0.37
N GLN A 73 -5.25 5.75 -0.16
CA GLN A 73 -5.16 4.58 -1.02
C GLN A 73 -5.40 5.00 -2.47
N GLU A 74 -4.45 4.69 -3.36
CA GLU A 74 -4.67 4.85 -4.79
C GLU A 74 -5.66 3.80 -5.29
N TYR A 75 -6.62 4.22 -6.12
CA TYR A 75 -7.56 3.31 -6.75
C TYR A 75 -7.71 3.67 -8.23
N GLN A 76 -7.27 2.76 -9.10
CA GLN A 76 -7.54 2.84 -10.52
C GLN A 76 -8.71 1.93 -10.89
N GLN A 77 -9.64 2.45 -11.69
CA GLN A 77 -10.76 1.68 -12.21
C GLN A 77 -10.25 0.54 -13.09
N ARG A 78 -10.87 -0.64 -12.93
CA ARG A 78 -10.48 -1.87 -13.62
C ARG A 78 -11.44 -2.18 -14.78
N PRO A 79 -10.97 -2.89 -15.82
CA PRO A 79 -11.85 -3.39 -16.88
C PRO A 79 -12.69 -4.56 -16.36
N ALA A 80 -13.89 -4.75 -16.92
CA ALA A 80 -14.85 -5.78 -16.49
C ALA A 80 -14.26 -7.20 -16.44
N LEU A 81 -13.34 -7.54 -17.34
CA LEU A 81 -12.65 -8.83 -17.34
C LEU A 81 -11.95 -9.14 -16.01
N VAL A 82 -11.43 -8.12 -15.31
CA VAL A 82 -10.77 -8.34 -14.02
C VAL A 82 -11.80 -8.67 -12.94
N ASP A 83 -12.98 -8.06 -12.98
CA ASP A 83 -14.04 -8.37 -12.01
C ASP A 83 -14.62 -9.78 -12.26
N ASP A 84 -14.71 -10.22 -13.51
CA ASP A 84 -15.07 -11.60 -13.87
C ASP A 84 -14.06 -12.64 -13.35
N LEU A 85 -12.75 -12.32 -13.42
CA LEU A 85 -11.67 -13.20 -12.95
C LEU A 85 -11.50 -13.18 -11.41
N PHE A 86 -11.91 -12.09 -10.75
CA PHE A 86 -11.84 -11.93 -9.31
C PHE A 86 -13.21 -11.56 -8.73
N PRO A 87 -14.15 -12.52 -8.66
CA PRO A 87 -15.50 -12.25 -8.17
C PRO A 87 -15.49 -11.68 -6.75
N HIS A 88 -16.36 -10.72 -6.51
CA HIS A 88 -16.48 -10.07 -5.21
C HIS A 88 -17.93 -9.96 -4.74
N ALA A 89 -18.11 -9.89 -3.42
CA ALA A 89 -19.43 -9.82 -2.78
C ALA A 89 -19.96 -8.38 -2.58
N TYR A 90 -19.15 -7.37 -2.89
CA TYR A 90 -19.55 -5.96 -2.85
C TYR A 90 -20.13 -5.51 -4.20
N TYR A 91 -20.97 -4.48 -4.18
CA TYR A 91 -21.75 -4.00 -5.33
C TYR A 91 -21.29 -2.62 -5.79
#